data_AF-F2RZS8-F1
#
_entry.id   AF-F2RZS8-F1
#
_cell.length_a   1.000
_cell.length_b   1.000
_cell.length_c   1.000
_cell.angle_alpha   90.00
_cell.angle_beta   90.00
_cell.angle_gamma   90.00
#
_symmetry.space_group_name_H-M   'P 1'
#
loop_
_entity.id
_entity.type
_entity.pdbx_description
1 polymer ?
#
loop_
_entity_poly.entity_id
_entity_poly.type
_entity_poly.pdbx_seq_one_letter_code
_entity_poly.pdbx_strand_id
1 'polypeptide(L)'
;MVVLPLFFAFFFLVQGNCQPQDEIPYVRKYLYVGGQYADDGTGGHIFKDQMYVEHLVPSKGPTKQQPIVLLHGQAQTGTNWLNKPDGGRGWASYFIEHGYECYVVDQTSRGRSSWIPENGTMAAIPAEMIQKLFTATARYKLWPEAELHTQWPGSGVIGDPIFDAYYASTVQFLKSQIQQETTIQAAGAALLDRIGRPVILVTHSQAGAHGWLVADARPELVHSIIALEPAGPPFENVIYKGPYSRVWGLTNAPLTYSPAVVDPETEIVKQTIDDRPGSRCIIQADSPPPRQLPNLRGIRTLVVTAEASFHRPTDWCVVRYMEQAGISVDHVQLGDIGIRGNGHMLFLERNSDEIAAVLRRWMEEKDTKLAKEAQEKEKEL
;
A
#
# COMPACT_ATOMS: atom_id res chain seq x y z
N MET A 1 -16.74 66.10 20.46
CA MET A 1 -17.48 65.04 19.73
C MET A 1 -16.78 64.81 18.41
N VAL A 2 -15.99 63.75 18.30
CA VAL A 2 -15.41 63.30 17.03
C VAL A 2 -15.96 61.90 16.81
N VAL A 3 -16.79 61.74 15.78
CA VAL A 3 -17.41 60.46 15.41
C VAL A 3 -16.51 59.85 14.34
N LEU A 4 -15.82 58.75 14.69
CA LEU A 4 -15.07 57.92 13.74
C LEU A 4 -16.06 56.95 13.04
N PRO A 5 -16.04 56.81 11.71
CA PRO A 5 -16.86 55.81 11.04
C PRO A 5 -16.16 54.45 11.12
N LEU A 6 -16.82 53.45 11.71
CA LEU A 6 -16.41 52.04 11.59
C LEU A 6 -16.66 51.58 10.16
N PHE A 7 -15.59 51.34 9.40
CA PHE A 7 -15.65 50.58 8.16
C PHE A 7 -15.73 49.08 8.51
N PHE A 8 -16.92 48.49 8.36
CA PHE A 8 -17.08 47.04 8.31
C PHE A 8 -16.58 46.55 6.94
N ALA A 9 -15.36 46.02 6.88
CA ALA A 9 -14.91 45.24 5.74
C ALA A 9 -15.65 43.90 5.75
N PHE A 10 -16.65 43.76 4.86
CA PHE A 10 -17.21 42.46 4.53
C PHE A 10 -16.13 41.66 3.80
N PHE A 11 -15.45 40.77 4.53
CA PHE A 11 -14.74 39.67 3.91
C PHE A 11 -15.78 38.77 3.24
N PHE A 12 -15.94 38.89 1.93
CA PHE A 12 -16.51 37.82 1.14
C PHE A 12 -15.55 36.64 1.25
N LEU A 13 -15.85 35.70 2.16
CA LEU A 13 -15.38 34.33 2.04
C LEU A 13 -15.77 33.88 0.63
N VAL A 14 -14.78 33.77 -0.25
CA VAL A 14 -14.91 32.96 -1.45
C VAL A 14 -15.13 31.54 -0.93
N GLN A 15 -16.40 31.18 -0.73
CA GLN A 15 -16.80 29.79 -0.68
C GLN A 15 -16.42 29.23 -2.04
N GLY A 16 -15.22 28.66 -2.13
CA GLY A 16 -14.89 27.75 -3.21
C GLY A 16 -16.05 26.76 -3.27
N ASN A 17 -16.63 26.59 -4.46
CA ASN A 17 -17.69 25.63 -4.71
C ASN A 17 -17.21 24.23 -4.31
N CYS A 18 -17.36 23.88 -3.04
CA CYS A 18 -17.35 22.52 -2.56
C CYS A 18 -18.72 21.96 -2.97
N GLN A 19 -18.86 21.63 -4.25
CA GLN A 19 -19.94 20.76 -4.67
C GLN A 19 -19.76 19.47 -3.86
N PRO A 20 -20.70 19.08 -3.00
CA PRO A 20 -20.62 17.78 -2.36
C PRO A 20 -20.64 16.75 -3.48
N GLN A 21 -19.50 16.08 -3.71
CA GLN A 21 -19.58 14.77 -4.34
C GLN A 21 -20.31 13.91 -3.31
N ASP A 22 -21.61 13.71 -3.51
CA ASP A 22 -22.46 13.06 -2.52
C ASP A 22 -21.91 11.67 -2.18
N GLU A 23 -21.51 11.48 -0.93
CA GLU A 23 -21.17 10.17 -0.40
C GLU A 23 -22.42 9.28 -0.39
N ILE A 24 -22.27 8.02 -0.78
CA ILE A 24 -23.38 7.09 -0.64
C ILE A 24 -23.52 6.66 0.84
N PRO A 25 -24.74 6.44 1.37
CA PRO A 25 -24.89 5.99 2.74
C PRO A 25 -24.25 4.61 2.98
N TYR A 26 -23.44 4.49 4.03
CA TYR A 26 -22.82 3.24 4.47
C TYR A 26 -22.87 3.09 6.00
N VAL A 27 -22.75 1.85 6.47
CA VAL A 27 -22.65 1.50 7.88
C VAL A 27 -21.18 1.41 8.26
N ARG A 28 -20.78 2.15 9.30
CA ARG A 28 -19.44 2.12 9.87
C ARG A 28 -19.42 1.30 11.14
N LYS A 29 -18.48 0.35 11.22
CA LYS A 29 -18.10 -0.39 12.43
C LYS A 29 -16.59 -0.32 12.60
N TYR A 30 -16.10 -0.71 13.77
CA TYR A 30 -14.67 -0.94 13.95
C TYR A 30 -14.45 -2.17 14.84
N LEU A 31 -13.24 -2.72 14.74
CA LEU A 31 -12.77 -3.80 15.58
C LEU A 31 -11.26 -3.71 15.76
N TYR A 32 -10.76 -4.43 16.76
CA TYR A 32 -9.35 -4.74 16.92
C TYR A 32 -9.15 -6.24 16.68
N VAL A 33 -8.06 -6.60 16.00
CA VAL A 33 -7.69 -7.98 15.69
C VAL A 33 -6.21 -8.23 15.97
N GLY A 34 -5.86 -9.49 16.22
CA GLY A 34 -4.52 -9.86 16.64
C GLY A 34 -4.15 -9.29 18.01
N GLY A 35 -2.85 -9.11 18.22
CA GLY A 35 -2.29 -8.63 19.47
C GLY A 35 -2.20 -9.68 20.58
N GLN A 36 -1.54 -9.29 21.66
CA GLN A 36 -1.26 -10.16 22.81
C GLN A 36 -1.04 -9.32 24.08
N TYR A 37 -1.24 -9.96 25.24
CA TYR A 37 -0.79 -9.39 26.51
C TYR A 37 0.74 -9.52 26.63
N ALA A 38 1.38 -8.49 27.16
CA ALA A 38 2.79 -8.44 27.50
C ALA A 38 2.95 -7.90 28.92
N ASP A 39 3.96 -8.40 29.64
CA ASP A 39 4.35 -7.87 30.95
C ASP A 39 4.76 -6.39 30.82
N ASP A 40 4.34 -5.55 31.77
CA ASP A 40 4.65 -4.11 31.78
C ASP A 40 5.93 -3.75 32.55
N GLY A 41 6.65 -4.74 33.08
CA GLY A 41 7.86 -4.58 33.87
C GLY A 41 7.64 -4.11 35.31
N THR A 42 6.38 -3.92 35.72
CA THR A 42 5.97 -3.44 37.06
C THR A 42 5.02 -4.40 37.79
N GLY A 43 4.84 -5.60 37.24
CA GLY A 43 3.97 -6.65 37.78
C GLY A 43 2.55 -6.64 37.20
N GLY A 44 2.27 -5.79 36.21
CA GLY A 44 1.04 -5.76 35.44
C GLY A 44 1.22 -6.27 34.01
N HIS A 45 0.17 -6.15 33.21
CA HIS A 45 0.19 -6.53 31.80
C HIS A 45 -0.50 -5.46 30.95
N ILE A 46 0.08 -5.20 29.78
CA ILE A 46 -0.47 -4.31 28.74
C ILE A 46 -0.73 -5.08 27.46
N PHE A 47 -1.61 -4.56 26.60
CA PHE A 47 -1.92 -5.19 25.31
C PHE A 47 -1.12 -4.51 24.19
N LYS A 48 -0.51 -5.30 23.31
CA LYS A 48 0.31 -4.80 22.20
C LYS A 48 0.09 -5.58 20.91
N ASP A 49 0.65 -5.06 19.82
CA ASP A 49 0.68 -5.67 18.48
C ASP A 49 -0.72 -5.92 17.86
N GLN A 50 -1.76 -5.29 18.39
CA GLN A 50 -3.10 -5.34 17.82
C GLN A 50 -3.25 -4.39 16.64
N MET A 51 -4.15 -4.74 15.72
CA MET A 51 -4.47 -3.94 14.55
C MET A 51 -5.90 -3.40 14.66
N TYR A 52 -6.04 -2.08 14.60
CA TYR A 52 -7.32 -1.41 14.42
C TYR A 52 -7.80 -1.60 12.98
N VAL A 53 -9.08 -1.91 12.84
CA VAL A 53 -9.73 -2.08 11.54
C VAL A 53 -11.05 -1.33 11.56
N GLU A 54 -11.20 -0.42 10.61
CA GLU A 54 -12.46 0.25 10.30
C GLU A 54 -13.19 -0.53 9.21
N HIS A 55 -14.44 -0.90 9.46
CA HIS A 55 -15.24 -1.72 8.56
C HIS A 55 -16.41 -0.90 8.02
N LEU A 56 -16.41 -0.70 6.71
CA LEU A 56 -17.36 0.13 5.98
C LEU A 56 -18.18 -0.75 5.03
N VAL A 57 -19.50 -0.72 5.17
CA VAL A 57 -20.43 -1.58 4.41
C VAL A 57 -21.48 -0.72 3.73
N PRO A 58 -21.73 -0.87 2.41
CA PRO A 58 -22.82 -0.18 1.74
C PRO A 58 -24.14 -0.40 2.49
N SER A 59 -24.96 0.64 2.68
CA SER A 59 -26.18 0.57 3.51
C SER A 59 -27.21 -0.46 3.02
N LYS A 60 -27.22 -0.76 1.71
CA LYS A 60 -28.06 -1.78 1.08
C LYS A 60 -27.42 -3.18 1.08
N GLY A 61 -26.29 -3.35 1.75
CA GLY A 61 -25.46 -4.55 1.71
C GLY A 61 -24.47 -4.56 0.54
N PRO A 62 -23.37 -5.31 0.64
CA PRO A 62 -22.40 -5.45 -0.43
C PRO A 62 -23.00 -6.23 -1.60
N THR A 63 -22.72 -5.81 -2.83
CA THR A 63 -23.07 -6.55 -4.05
C THR A 63 -21.89 -7.36 -4.59
N LYS A 64 -20.69 -7.13 -4.07
CA LYS A 64 -19.46 -7.86 -4.41
C LYS A 64 -19.19 -8.94 -3.37
N GLN A 65 -18.72 -10.10 -3.81
CA GLN A 65 -18.53 -11.27 -2.95
C GLN A 65 -17.28 -11.13 -2.07
N GLN A 66 -16.19 -10.66 -2.66
CA GLN A 66 -14.93 -10.45 -1.97
C GLN A 66 -14.88 -9.03 -1.37
N PRO A 67 -14.62 -8.89 -0.06
CA PRO A 67 -14.32 -7.60 0.53
C PRO A 67 -12.94 -7.10 0.10
N ILE A 68 -12.72 -5.79 0.24
CA ILE A 68 -11.40 -5.19 0.04
C ILE A 68 -10.79 -4.89 1.41
N VAL A 69 -9.55 -5.31 1.63
CA VAL A 69 -8.72 -4.87 2.76
C VAL A 69 -7.72 -3.83 2.24
N LEU A 70 -7.78 -2.61 2.77
CA LEU A 70 -6.98 -1.46 2.36
C LEU A 70 -5.83 -1.25 3.35
N LEU A 71 -4.59 -1.46 2.90
CA LEU A 71 -3.37 -1.36 3.72
C LEU A 71 -2.51 -0.17 3.28
N HIS A 72 -2.42 0.86 4.14
CA HIS A 72 -1.65 2.08 3.89
C HIS A 72 -0.12 1.87 3.93
N GLY A 73 0.66 2.84 3.46
CA GLY A 73 2.13 2.79 3.45
C GLY A 73 2.81 3.26 4.75
N GLN A 74 4.12 3.49 4.67
CA GLN A 74 4.92 4.01 5.79
C GLN A 74 4.51 5.44 6.14
N ALA A 75 4.56 5.78 7.43
CA ALA A 75 4.18 7.10 7.96
C ALA A 75 2.73 7.52 7.69
N GLN A 76 1.88 6.58 7.27
CA GLN A 76 0.47 6.80 7.00
C GLN A 76 -0.40 6.03 7.99
N THR A 77 -1.71 6.30 7.93
CA THR A 77 -2.81 5.55 8.56
C THR A 77 -3.87 5.22 7.51
N GLY A 78 -4.89 4.45 7.90
CA GLY A 78 -6.05 4.13 7.08
C GLY A 78 -6.82 5.36 6.58
N THR A 79 -6.66 6.51 7.25
CA THR A 79 -7.30 7.79 6.88
C THR A 79 -7.06 8.19 5.41
N ASN A 80 -5.89 7.86 4.85
CA ASN A 80 -5.57 8.20 3.46
C ASN A 80 -6.47 7.49 2.43
N TRP A 81 -7.18 6.43 2.83
CA TRP A 81 -8.16 5.79 1.96
C TRP A 81 -9.54 6.45 2.02
N LEU A 82 -9.83 7.25 3.05
CA LEU A 82 -11.14 7.83 3.33
C LEU A 82 -11.38 9.12 2.55
N ASN A 83 -10.47 10.09 2.68
CA ASN A 83 -10.57 11.40 2.05
C ASN A 83 -9.23 11.81 1.43
N LYS A 84 -9.31 12.57 0.34
CA LYS A 84 -8.16 13.25 -0.26
C LYS A 84 -7.76 14.47 0.58
N PRO A 85 -6.50 14.92 0.52
CA PRO A 85 -6.02 16.09 1.27
C PRO A 85 -6.72 17.42 0.90
N ASP A 86 -7.32 17.50 -0.28
CA ASP A 86 -8.14 18.63 -0.72
C ASP A 86 -9.60 18.55 -0.21
N GLY A 87 -9.93 17.53 0.59
CA GLY A 87 -11.27 17.27 1.12
C GLY A 87 -12.15 16.39 0.22
N GLY A 88 -11.68 16.01 -0.97
CA GLY A 88 -12.41 15.15 -1.90
C GLY A 88 -12.61 13.71 -1.39
N ARG A 89 -13.48 12.95 -2.10
CA ARG A 89 -13.75 11.54 -1.80
C ARG A 89 -12.50 10.68 -1.99
N GLY A 90 -12.24 9.76 -1.07
CA GLY A 90 -11.16 8.77 -1.19
C GLY A 90 -11.62 7.47 -1.87
N TRP A 91 -10.71 6.52 -1.99
CA TRP A 91 -11.00 5.23 -2.62
C TRP A 91 -11.94 4.34 -1.83
N ALA A 92 -12.01 4.48 -0.50
CA ALA A 92 -13.02 3.78 0.29
C ALA A 92 -14.44 4.16 -0.22
N SER A 93 -14.69 5.45 -0.41
CA SER A 93 -15.93 5.97 -0.96
C SER A 93 -16.22 5.44 -2.36
N TYR A 94 -15.21 5.42 -3.23
CA TYR A 94 -15.33 4.87 -4.59
C TYR A 94 -15.70 3.38 -4.56
N PHE A 95 -15.02 2.55 -3.78
CA PHE A 95 -15.29 1.11 -3.76
C PHE A 95 -16.62 0.75 -3.10
N ILE A 96 -17.02 1.46 -2.04
CA ILE A 96 -18.34 1.30 -1.41
C ILE A 96 -19.45 1.62 -2.41
N GLU A 97 -19.31 2.71 -3.19
CA GLU A 97 -20.25 3.07 -4.27
C GLU A 97 -20.37 1.96 -5.34
N HIS A 98 -19.29 1.22 -5.57
CA HIS A 98 -19.27 0.07 -6.49
C HIS A 98 -19.63 -1.26 -5.82
N GLY A 99 -20.18 -1.21 -4.60
CA GLY A 99 -20.79 -2.34 -3.91
C GLY A 99 -19.81 -3.26 -3.18
N TYR A 100 -18.56 -2.82 -2.98
CA TYR A 100 -17.62 -3.52 -2.11
C TYR A 100 -17.86 -3.15 -0.64
N GLU A 101 -17.68 -4.11 0.27
CA GLU A 101 -17.39 -3.80 1.67
C GLU A 101 -15.88 -3.60 1.83
N CYS A 102 -15.48 -2.67 2.69
CA CYS A 102 -14.08 -2.29 2.87
C CYS A 102 -13.64 -2.43 4.33
N TYR A 103 -12.48 -3.03 4.53
CA TYR A 103 -11.75 -3.08 5.80
C TYR A 103 -10.52 -2.18 5.67
N VAL A 104 -10.56 -1.03 6.33
CA VAL A 104 -9.49 -0.03 6.31
C VAL A 104 -8.65 -0.22 7.57
N VAL A 105 -7.40 -0.62 7.42
CA VAL A 105 -6.56 -0.94 8.59
C VAL A 105 -5.71 0.24 9.00
N ASP A 106 -5.46 0.38 10.31
CA ASP A 106 -4.26 1.04 10.81
C ASP A 106 -3.27 -0.06 11.21
N GLN A 107 -2.10 -0.08 10.58
CA GLN A 107 -1.04 -1.07 10.87
C GLN A 107 -0.76 -1.20 12.38
N THR A 108 -0.29 -2.37 12.84
CA THR A 108 0.22 -2.55 14.22
C THR A 108 1.21 -1.43 14.57
N SER A 109 1.14 -0.90 15.80
CA SER A 109 1.98 0.22 16.25
C SER A 109 1.87 1.49 15.38
N ARG A 110 0.70 1.75 14.79
CA ARG A 110 0.40 2.93 13.97
C ARG A 110 -0.99 3.47 14.25
N GLY A 111 -1.12 4.80 14.40
CA GLY A 111 -2.43 5.44 14.50
C GLY A 111 -3.25 4.91 15.68
N ARG A 112 -4.43 4.33 15.40
CA ARG A 112 -5.32 3.75 16.42
C ARG A 112 -4.88 2.39 16.95
N SER A 113 -3.86 1.79 16.34
CA SER A 113 -3.17 0.59 16.82
C SER A 113 -2.02 1.02 17.72
N SER A 114 -2.15 0.80 19.03
CA SER A 114 -1.23 1.38 20.01
C SER A 114 0.20 0.86 19.84
N TRP A 115 1.16 1.78 19.90
CA TRP A 115 2.57 1.49 20.12
C TRP A 115 2.88 1.57 21.62
N ILE A 116 3.74 0.68 22.09
CA ILE A 116 4.34 0.74 23.43
C ILE A 116 5.87 0.83 23.32
N PRO A 117 6.60 1.43 24.30
CA PRO A 117 8.06 1.59 24.23
C PRO A 117 8.84 0.30 23.93
N GLU A 118 8.35 -0.84 24.41
CA GLU A 118 8.92 -2.18 24.20
C GLU A 118 8.83 -2.63 22.73
N ASN A 119 7.97 -2.00 21.92
CA ASN A 119 7.95 -2.22 20.47
C ASN A 119 9.15 -1.56 19.77
N GLY A 120 10.03 -0.84 20.47
CA GLY A 120 11.23 -0.24 19.90
C GLY A 120 11.01 1.19 19.40
N THR A 121 11.99 1.74 18.69
CA THR A 121 12.01 3.17 18.38
C THR A 121 11.17 3.55 17.17
N MET A 122 10.53 4.72 17.26
CA MET A 122 9.74 5.31 16.19
C MET A 122 10.57 6.34 15.38
N ALA A 123 10.15 6.61 14.16
CA ALA A 123 10.68 7.64 13.27
C ALA A 123 9.53 8.39 12.55
N ALA A 124 9.83 9.54 11.98
CA ALA A 124 8.93 10.30 11.11
C ALA A 124 9.63 10.62 9.78
N ILE A 125 8.87 10.83 8.71
CA ILE A 125 9.42 11.25 7.42
C ILE A 125 9.43 12.79 7.39
N PRO A 126 10.57 13.46 7.14
CA PRO A 126 10.62 14.90 7.00
C PRO A 126 9.75 15.42 5.84
N ALA A 127 9.14 16.59 6.00
CA ALA A 127 8.31 17.22 4.97
C ALA A 127 9.06 17.38 3.65
N GLU A 128 10.34 17.77 3.67
CA GLU A 128 11.17 17.95 2.47
C GLU A 128 11.35 16.65 1.69
N MET A 129 11.39 15.52 2.38
CA MET A 129 11.49 14.21 1.76
C MET A 129 10.16 13.84 1.08
N ILE A 130 9.01 14.14 1.72
CA ILE A 130 7.69 13.98 1.12
C ILE A 130 7.54 14.84 -0.14
N GLN A 131 7.96 16.10 -0.11
CA GLN A 131 7.92 16.96 -1.30
C GLN A 131 8.72 16.37 -2.47
N LYS A 132 9.93 15.87 -2.18
CA LYS A 132 10.86 15.33 -3.18
C LYS A 132 10.36 14.06 -3.84
N LEU A 133 9.76 13.16 -3.05
CA LEU A 133 9.43 11.81 -3.50
C LEU A 133 7.95 11.65 -3.86
N PHE A 134 7.05 12.39 -3.22
CA PHE A 134 5.61 12.11 -3.26
C PHE A 134 4.80 13.24 -3.89
N THR A 135 4.90 14.47 -3.38
CA THR A 135 3.89 15.52 -3.66
C THR A 135 4.34 16.60 -4.66
N ALA A 136 5.65 16.79 -4.87
CA ALA A 136 6.18 17.83 -5.74
C ALA A 136 7.37 17.35 -6.59
N THR A 137 7.34 16.09 -7.02
CA THR A 137 8.46 15.43 -7.72
C THR A 137 8.92 16.21 -8.97
N ALA A 138 7.99 16.82 -9.72
CA ALA A 138 8.31 17.64 -10.90
C ALA A 138 9.15 18.88 -10.61
N ARG A 139 9.12 19.38 -9.37
CA ARG A 139 9.97 20.49 -8.91
C ARG A 139 11.42 20.05 -8.70
N TYR A 140 11.64 18.81 -8.28
CA TYR A 140 12.96 18.30 -7.88
C TYR A 140 13.64 17.49 -8.97
N LYS A 141 12.88 16.85 -9.86
CA LYS A 141 13.40 16.13 -11.04
C LYS A 141 14.48 15.10 -10.71
N LEU A 142 14.26 14.31 -9.65
CA LEU A 142 15.27 13.37 -9.14
C LEU A 142 15.40 12.08 -9.96
N TRP A 143 14.44 11.79 -10.84
CA TRP A 143 14.44 10.70 -11.82
C TRP A 143 13.84 11.22 -13.13
N PRO A 144 14.05 10.53 -14.28
CA PRO A 144 13.66 11.03 -15.60
C PRO A 144 12.18 11.43 -15.71
N GLU A 145 11.28 10.61 -15.19
CA GLU A 145 9.84 10.82 -15.30
C GLU A 145 9.26 11.76 -14.22
N ALA A 146 10.07 12.19 -13.25
CA ALA A 146 9.61 13.03 -12.14
C ALA A 146 8.95 14.32 -12.64
N GLU A 147 9.45 14.89 -13.74
CA GLU A 147 8.91 16.13 -14.32
C GLU A 147 7.48 16.00 -14.88
N LEU A 148 6.99 14.78 -15.08
CA LEU A 148 5.65 14.52 -15.58
C LEU A 148 4.57 14.66 -14.49
N HIS A 149 4.97 14.77 -13.21
CA HIS A 149 4.02 14.82 -12.10
C HIS A 149 3.17 16.08 -12.13
N THR A 150 1.87 15.90 -12.34
CA THR A 150 0.91 16.97 -12.55
C THR A 150 -0.41 16.75 -11.82
N GLN A 151 -0.66 15.56 -11.26
CA GLN A 151 -1.99 15.23 -10.71
C GLN A 151 -2.18 15.58 -9.23
N TRP A 152 -1.14 15.99 -8.51
CA TRP A 152 -1.30 16.52 -7.14
C TRP A 152 -2.23 17.76 -7.12
N PRO A 153 -3.23 17.84 -6.20
CA PRO A 153 -4.24 18.89 -6.25
C PRO A 153 -3.78 20.29 -5.80
N GLY A 154 -2.51 20.46 -5.41
CA GLY A 154 -1.90 21.74 -5.00
C GLY A 154 -0.45 21.88 -5.49
N SER A 155 0.35 22.77 -4.87
CA SER A 155 1.77 22.87 -5.23
C SER A 155 2.63 21.77 -4.60
N GLY A 156 2.10 21.05 -3.60
CA GLY A 156 2.76 19.88 -3.01
C GLY A 156 3.99 20.23 -2.17
N VAL A 157 4.07 21.46 -1.66
CA VAL A 157 5.19 21.98 -0.87
C VAL A 157 4.68 22.66 0.41
N ILE A 158 5.53 22.72 1.44
CA ILE A 158 5.26 23.31 2.76
C ILE A 158 4.63 24.71 2.61
N GLY A 159 3.53 24.93 3.31
CA GLY A 159 2.75 26.17 3.27
C GLY A 159 1.62 26.18 2.23
N ASP A 160 1.57 25.19 1.33
CA ASP A 160 0.37 24.91 0.52
C ASP A 160 -0.66 24.20 1.40
N PRO A 161 -1.91 24.70 1.50
CA PRO A 161 -2.91 24.13 2.41
C PRO A 161 -3.19 22.64 2.18
N ILE A 162 -3.11 22.18 0.92
CA ILE A 162 -3.32 20.77 0.55
C ILE A 162 -2.14 19.91 1.00
N PHE A 163 -0.91 20.38 0.77
CA PHE A 163 0.28 19.70 1.30
C PHE A 163 0.27 19.66 2.83
N ASP A 164 -0.03 20.77 3.50
CA ASP A 164 -0.03 20.84 4.96
C ASP A 164 -1.11 19.92 5.56
N ALA A 165 -2.29 19.85 4.94
CA ALA A 165 -3.34 18.90 5.31
C ALA A 165 -2.88 17.43 5.14
N TYR A 166 -2.23 17.12 4.02
CA TYR A 166 -1.64 15.79 3.83
C TYR A 166 -0.58 15.47 4.87
N TYR A 167 0.39 16.37 5.10
CA TYR A 167 1.47 16.16 6.05
C TYR A 167 0.94 15.98 7.48
N ALA A 168 -0.10 16.74 7.88
CA ALA A 168 -0.77 16.58 9.17
C ALA A 168 -1.44 15.21 9.36
N SER A 169 -1.78 14.51 8.27
CA SER A 169 -2.30 13.13 8.32
C SER A 169 -1.22 12.05 8.44
N THR A 170 0.06 12.43 8.27
CA THR A 170 1.19 11.53 8.45
C THR A 170 1.51 11.34 9.94
N VAL A 171 2.02 10.17 10.29
CA VAL A 171 2.31 9.77 11.67
C VAL A 171 3.66 9.06 11.76
N GLN A 172 4.16 8.88 12.97
CA GLN A 172 5.38 8.11 13.21
C GLN A 172 5.21 6.62 12.89
N PHE A 173 6.32 5.94 12.62
CA PHE A 173 6.38 4.51 12.29
C PHE A 173 7.57 3.81 12.97
N LEU A 174 7.49 2.50 13.16
CA LEU A 174 8.58 1.70 13.72
C LEU A 174 9.81 1.73 12.81
N LYS A 175 11.00 1.95 13.37
CA LYS A 175 12.25 1.86 12.61
C LYS A 175 12.57 0.43 12.17
N SER A 176 12.18 -0.57 12.97
CA SER A 176 12.43 -1.98 12.69
C SER A 176 11.39 -2.51 11.69
N GLN A 177 11.81 -2.66 10.43
CA GLN A 177 10.95 -3.19 9.37
C GLN A 177 10.55 -4.64 9.64
N ILE A 178 11.50 -5.48 10.08
CA ILE A 178 11.20 -6.87 10.42
C ILE A 178 10.16 -6.98 11.55
N GLN A 179 10.20 -6.10 12.54
CA GLN A 179 9.22 -6.09 13.63
C GLN A 179 7.84 -5.64 13.14
N GLN A 180 7.79 -4.58 12.32
CA GLN A 180 6.54 -4.12 11.71
C GLN A 180 5.92 -5.24 10.85
N GLU A 181 6.73 -5.88 10.01
CA GLU A 181 6.32 -6.97 9.12
C GLU A 181 5.81 -8.20 9.89
N THR A 182 6.53 -8.67 10.90
CA THR A 182 6.13 -9.83 11.72
C THR A 182 4.81 -9.58 12.45
N THR A 183 4.63 -8.40 13.05
CA THR A 183 3.39 -8.09 13.79
C THR A 183 2.20 -7.91 12.84
N ILE A 184 2.42 -7.32 11.65
CA ILE A 184 1.38 -7.22 10.62
C ILE A 184 1.00 -8.57 10.05
N GLN A 185 1.96 -9.47 9.81
CA GLN A 185 1.65 -10.82 9.35
C GLN A 185 0.69 -11.51 10.33
N ALA A 186 0.99 -11.48 11.62
CA ALA A 186 0.17 -12.10 12.65
C ALA A 186 -1.23 -11.45 12.77
N ALA A 187 -1.30 -10.12 12.87
CA ALA A 187 -2.57 -9.42 13.01
C ALA A 187 -3.42 -9.47 11.72
N GLY A 188 -2.77 -9.42 10.55
CA GLY A 188 -3.41 -9.58 9.25
C GLY A 188 -3.96 -10.98 9.03
N ALA A 189 -3.23 -12.03 9.42
CA ALA A 189 -3.76 -13.39 9.43
C ALA A 189 -5.00 -13.52 10.33
N ALA A 190 -4.96 -12.93 11.53
CA ALA A 190 -6.12 -12.88 12.43
C ALA A 190 -7.30 -12.09 11.84
N LEU A 191 -7.04 -11.02 11.08
CA LEU A 191 -8.09 -10.30 10.35
C LEU A 191 -8.75 -11.19 9.30
N LEU A 192 -7.96 -11.89 8.49
CA LEU A 192 -8.51 -12.78 7.47
C LEU A 192 -9.32 -13.91 8.09
N ASP A 193 -8.83 -14.53 9.17
CA ASP A 193 -9.56 -15.54 9.93
C ASP A 193 -10.89 -14.99 10.47
N ARG A 194 -10.90 -13.73 10.93
CA ARG A 194 -12.10 -13.06 11.46
C ARG A 194 -13.13 -12.74 10.37
N ILE A 195 -12.67 -12.39 9.16
CA ILE A 195 -13.52 -12.16 7.98
C ILE A 195 -14.09 -13.49 7.48
N GLY A 196 -13.29 -14.57 7.51
CA GLY A 196 -13.74 -15.94 7.25
C GLY A 196 -14.10 -16.24 5.80
N ARG A 197 -13.70 -15.40 4.85
CA ARG A 197 -13.87 -15.60 3.41
C ARG A 197 -12.75 -14.93 2.61
N PRO A 198 -12.48 -15.36 1.37
CA PRO A 198 -11.44 -14.77 0.53
C PRO A 198 -11.61 -13.26 0.32
N VAL A 199 -10.52 -12.52 0.48
CA VAL A 199 -10.49 -11.05 0.36
C VAL A 199 -9.60 -10.58 -0.79
N ILE A 200 -9.81 -9.34 -1.24
CA ILE A 200 -8.88 -8.62 -2.10
C ILE A 200 -7.99 -7.76 -1.21
N LEU A 201 -6.68 -8.00 -1.25
CA LEU A 201 -5.71 -7.13 -0.55
C LEU A 201 -5.30 -6.00 -1.48
N VAL A 202 -5.51 -4.74 -1.07
CA VAL A 202 -4.98 -3.56 -1.77
C VAL A 202 -3.93 -2.92 -0.86
N THR A 203 -2.69 -2.91 -1.33
CA THR A 203 -1.54 -2.44 -0.56
C THR A 203 -0.88 -1.24 -1.24
N HIS A 204 -0.29 -0.36 -0.44
CA HIS A 204 0.47 0.78 -0.93
C HIS A 204 1.88 0.82 -0.34
N SER A 205 2.91 1.03 -1.16
CA SER A 205 4.27 1.31 -0.71
C SER A 205 4.79 0.23 0.24
N GLN A 206 5.19 0.58 1.47
CA GLN A 206 5.60 -0.35 2.54
C GLN A 206 4.64 -1.55 2.71
N ALA A 207 3.33 -1.36 2.51
CA ALA A 207 2.37 -2.44 2.66
C ALA A 207 2.43 -3.51 1.56
N GLY A 208 3.21 -3.32 0.49
CA GLY A 208 3.52 -4.40 -0.45
C GLY A 208 4.04 -5.64 0.30
N ALA A 209 5.12 -5.45 1.08
CA ALA A 209 5.70 -6.50 1.93
C ALA A 209 4.67 -7.11 2.90
N HIS A 210 3.80 -6.27 3.47
CA HIS A 210 2.74 -6.73 4.37
C HIS A 210 1.73 -7.63 3.68
N GLY A 211 1.30 -7.27 2.47
CA GLY A 211 0.38 -8.08 1.67
C GLY A 211 0.94 -9.45 1.34
N TRP A 212 2.23 -9.51 0.94
CA TRP A 212 2.92 -10.77 0.67
C TRP A 212 2.95 -11.69 1.90
N LEU A 213 3.27 -11.14 3.07
CA LEU A 213 3.37 -11.92 4.32
C LEU A 213 2.00 -12.40 4.81
N VAL A 214 0.97 -11.56 4.74
CA VAL A 214 -0.39 -11.92 5.14
C VAL A 214 -0.94 -13.01 4.21
N ALA A 215 -0.71 -12.88 2.90
CA ALA A 215 -1.08 -13.90 1.92
C ALA A 215 -0.30 -15.20 2.11
N ASP A 216 1.00 -15.15 2.42
CA ASP A 216 1.80 -16.33 2.74
C ASP A 216 1.27 -17.08 3.97
N ALA A 217 0.76 -16.34 4.98
CA ALA A 217 0.21 -16.91 6.20
C ALA A 217 -1.20 -17.49 6.03
N ARG A 218 -2.00 -16.97 5.08
CA ARG A 218 -3.41 -17.36 4.85
C ARG A 218 -3.74 -17.38 3.35
N PRO A 219 -3.10 -18.24 2.55
CA PRO A 219 -3.23 -18.19 1.09
C PRO A 219 -4.67 -18.46 0.63
N GLU A 220 -5.38 -19.37 1.30
CA GLU A 220 -6.78 -19.73 0.98
C GLU A 220 -7.79 -18.61 1.28
N LEU A 221 -7.40 -17.58 2.04
CA LEU A 221 -8.27 -16.44 2.38
C LEU A 221 -7.91 -15.18 1.59
N VAL A 222 -7.03 -15.29 0.60
CA VAL A 222 -6.69 -14.19 -0.30
C VAL A 222 -7.11 -14.56 -1.73
N HIS A 223 -8.11 -13.85 -2.24
CA HIS A 223 -8.55 -14.00 -3.62
C HIS A 223 -7.53 -13.42 -4.61
N SER A 224 -7.05 -12.20 -4.32
CA SER A 224 -6.13 -11.47 -5.18
C SER A 224 -5.43 -10.35 -4.43
N ILE A 225 -4.27 -9.92 -4.95
CA ILE A 225 -3.49 -8.82 -4.39
C ILE A 225 -3.34 -7.72 -5.44
N ILE A 226 -3.54 -6.47 -5.04
CA ILE A 226 -3.23 -5.29 -5.83
C ILE A 226 -2.21 -4.46 -5.05
N ALA A 227 -0.98 -4.42 -5.56
CA ALA A 227 0.12 -3.68 -4.99
C ALA A 227 0.34 -2.37 -5.75
N LEU A 228 0.02 -1.26 -5.11
CA LEU A 228 0.28 0.08 -5.61
C LEU A 228 1.69 0.47 -5.20
N GLU A 229 2.60 0.46 -6.17
CA GLU A 229 4.00 0.83 -5.97
C GLU A 229 4.64 0.14 -4.74
N PRO A 230 4.67 -1.20 -4.70
CA PRO A 230 5.14 -1.93 -3.54
C PRO A 230 6.59 -1.58 -3.21
N ALA A 231 6.91 -1.51 -1.91
CA ALA A 231 8.26 -1.27 -1.45
C ALA A 231 9.24 -2.29 -2.06
N GLY A 232 10.22 -1.76 -2.78
CA GLY A 232 11.21 -2.52 -3.52
C GLY A 232 12.45 -1.68 -3.83
N PRO A 233 13.28 -2.12 -4.78
CA PRO A 233 13.26 -3.43 -5.44
C PRO A 233 13.64 -4.56 -4.45
N PRO A 234 13.65 -5.83 -4.88
CA PRO A 234 14.07 -6.94 -4.03
C PRO A 234 15.52 -6.79 -3.53
N PHE A 235 15.79 -7.24 -2.30
CA PHE A 235 17.10 -7.20 -1.62
C PHE A 235 17.77 -5.81 -1.42
N GLU A 236 17.15 -4.74 -1.90
CA GLU A 236 17.67 -3.37 -1.78
C GLU A 236 16.60 -2.42 -1.29
N ASN A 237 16.97 -1.19 -0.94
CA ASN A 237 16.04 -0.12 -0.62
C ASN A 237 16.44 1.19 -1.30
N VAL A 238 15.57 1.70 -2.17
CA VAL A 238 15.80 2.93 -2.94
C VAL A 238 15.70 4.20 -2.10
N ILE A 239 14.99 4.13 -0.97
CA ILE A 239 14.76 5.26 -0.07
C ILE A 239 15.88 5.33 0.98
N TYR A 240 16.28 4.19 1.54
CA TYR A 240 17.27 4.10 2.62
C TYR A 240 18.50 3.31 2.16
N LYS A 241 19.67 3.95 2.13
CA LYS A 241 20.93 3.29 1.76
C LYS A 241 21.40 2.33 2.85
N GLY A 242 21.78 1.11 2.49
CA GLY A 242 22.32 0.09 3.39
C GLY A 242 22.66 -1.19 2.64
N PRO A 243 23.53 -2.06 3.20
CA PRO A 243 24.05 -3.21 2.46
C PRO A 243 22.99 -4.24 2.09
N TYR A 244 21.92 -4.40 2.87
CA TYR A 244 20.77 -5.26 2.54
C TYR A 244 19.47 -4.74 3.18
N SER A 245 18.39 -4.73 2.41
CA SER A 245 17.02 -4.49 2.88
C SER A 245 16.12 -5.49 2.17
N ARG A 246 15.17 -6.11 2.86
CA ARG A 246 14.40 -7.25 2.35
C ARG A 246 15.26 -8.48 2.05
N VAL A 247 15.89 -9.02 3.10
CA VAL A 247 16.78 -10.19 2.97
C VAL A 247 16.07 -11.42 2.39
N TRP A 248 14.74 -11.52 2.51
CA TRP A 248 13.91 -12.59 1.92
C TRP A 248 13.39 -12.25 0.51
N GLY A 249 14.07 -11.36 -0.21
CA GLY A 249 13.70 -10.90 -1.54
C GLY A 249 12.67 -9.78 -1.47
N LEU A 250 11.42 -10.10 -1.19
CA LEU A 250 10.32 -9.13 -1.15
C LEU A 250 10.09 -8.51 0.24
N THR A 251 10.59 -9.15 1.30
CA THR A 251 10.29 -8.85 2.71
C THR A 251 11.55 -8.93 3.57
N ASN A 252 11.52 -8.29 4.74
CA ASN A 252 12.52 -8.46 5.79
C ASN A 252 12.18 -9.63 6.73
N ALA A 253 10.90 -9.90 6.95
CA ALA A 253 10.41 -11.08 7.66
C ALA A 253 10.35 -12.31 6.72
N PRO A 254 10.45 -13.55 7.26
CA PRO A 254 10.47 -14.75 6.46
C PRO A 254 9.23 -14.96 5.58
N LEU A 255 9.46 -15.44 4.37
CA LEU A 255 8.45 -15.98 3.45
C LEU A 255 8.65 -17.48 3.29
N THR A 256 7.57 -18.21 3.01
CA THR A 256 7.64 -19.65 2.77
C THR A 256 8.16 -19.94 1.37
N TYR A 257 9.39 -20.45 1.28
CA TYR A 257 10.02 -20.88 0.02
C TYR A 257 9.92 -22.39 -0.23
N SER A 258 9.95 -22.77 -1.50
CA SER A 258 10.16 -24.16 -1.97
C SER A 258 11.24 -24.21 -3.06
N PRO A 259 12.32 -25.00 -2.89
CA PRO A 259 12.67 -25.73 -1.67
C PRO A 259 12.87 -24.77 -0.48
N ALA A 260 12.69 -25.25 0.75
CA ALA A 260 12.77 -24.44 1.96
C ALA A 260 14.11 -23.67 2.04
N VAL A 261 14.04 -22.44 2.55
CA VAL A 261 15.18 -21.55 2.79
C VAL A 261 15.24 -21.28 4.28
N VAL A 262 16.38 -21.56 4.90
CA VAL A 262 16.64 -21.27 6.32
C VAL A 262 17.49 -20.02 6.44
N ASP A 263 18.53 -19.91 5.62
CA ASP A 263 19.39 -18.73 5.53
C ASP A 263 19.24 -18.05 4.16
N PRO A 264 18.44 -16.98 4.05
CA PRO A 264 18.18 -16.33 2.77
C PRO A 264 19.40 -15.59 2.21
N GLU A 265 20.45 -15.34 3.01
CA GLU A 265 21.66 -14.67 2.51
C GLU A 265 22.53 -15.61 1.68
N THR A 266 22.59 -16.88 2.06
CA THR A 266 23.42 -17.90 1.39
C THR A 266 22.64 -18.79 0.44
N GLU A 267 21.35 -19.07 0.73
CA GLU A 267 20.55 -20.04 -0.01
C GLU A 267 19.73 -19.45 -1.16
N ILE A 268 19.44 -18.15 -1.13
CA ILE A 268 18.86 -17.43 -2.26
C ILE A 268 20.02 -16.83 -3.05
N VAL A 269 20.47 -17.55 -4.07
CA VAL A 269 21.55 -17.10 -4.94
C VAL A 269 21.05 -15.94 -5.79
N LYS A 270 21.82 -14.84 -5.83
CA LYS A 270 21.41 -13.56 -6.42
C LYS A 270 22.17 -13.30 -7.71
N GLN A 271 21.52 -12.62 -8.65
CA GLN A 271 22.17 -11.98 -9.79
C GLN A 271 21.72 -10.53 -9.91
N THR A 272 22.56 -9.70 -10.53
CA THR A 272 22.24 -8.29 -10.78
C THR A 272 21.98 -8.09 -12.27
N ILE A 273 20.84 -7.51 -12.61
CA ILE A 273 20.57 -6.94 -13.92
C ILE A 273 20.87 -5.43 -13.82
N ASP A 274 21.77 -4.95 -14.66
CA ASP A 274 22.22 -3.55 -14.71
C ASP A 274 22.35 -3.08 -16.17
N ASP A 275 21.36 -3.42 -16.98
CA ASP A 275 21.34 -3.19 -18.43
C ASP A 275 20.75 -1.82 -18.81
N ARG A 276 20.18 -1.08 -17.86
CA ARG A 276 19.68 0.29 -18.10
C ARG A 276 20.17 1.26 -17.03
N PRO A 277 20.49 2.52 -17.40
CA PRO A 277 20.93 3.53 -16.46
C PRO A 277 19.89 3.78 -15.35
N GLY A 278 20.30 3.65 -14.09
CA GLY A 278 19.45 3.95 -12.94
C GLY A 278 18.45 2.87 -12.55
N SER A 279 18.52 1.67 -13.14
CA SER A 279 17.62 0.55 -12.84
C SER A 279 18.39 -0.73 -12.49
N ARG A 280 19.36 -0.62 -11.56
CA ARG A 280 19.99 -1.79 -10.99
C ARG A 280 18.92 -2.65 -10.29
N CYS A 281 18.95 -3.94 -10.57
CA CYS A 281 17.94 -4.88 -10.14
C CYS A 281 18.58 -6.15 -9.62
N ILE A 282 18.45 -6.43 -8.31
CA ILE A 282 18.89 -7.69 -7.72
C ILE A 282 17.72 -8.67 -7.73
N ILE A 283 17.92 -9.83 -8.35
CA ILE A 283 16.91 -10.89 -8.47
C ILE A 283 17.54 -12.25 -8.12
N GLN A 284 16.75 -13.33 -8.19
CA GLN A 284 17.30 -14.68 -8.04
C GLN A 284 18.16 -15.02 -9.27
N ALA A 285 19.30 -15.69 -9.06
CA ALA A 285 20.13 -16.22 -10.13
C ALA A 285 19.40 -17.35 -10.88
N ASP A 286 19.72 -17.54 -12.16
CA ASP A 286 19.11 -18.61 -12.97
C ASP A 286 19.61 -20.01 -12.59
N SER A 287 20.78 -20.10 -11.93
CA SER A 287 21.36 -21.34 -11.42
C SER A 287 21.93 -21.13 -10.00
N PRO A 288 21.53 -21.97 -9.00
CA PRO A 288 20.50 -23.01 -9.08
C PRO A 288 19.12 -22.43 -9.44
N PRO A 289 18.14 -23.25 -9.88
CA PRO A 289 16.82 -22.75 -10.25
C PRO A 289 16.22 -21.85 -9.15
N PRO A 290 15.59 -20.72 -9.52
CA PRO A 290 14.99 -19.81 -8.56
C PRO A 290 14.06 -20.51 -7.56
N ARG A 291 14.15 -20.12 -6.28
CA ARG A 291 13.26 -20.60 -5.23
C ARG A 291 11.84 -20.09 -5.49
N GLN A 292 10.86 -20.95 -5.25
CA GLN A 292 9.44 -20.69 -5.48
C GLN A 292 8.76 -20.23 -4.20
N LEU A 293 7.71 -19.41 -4.32
CA LEU A 293 6.85 -18.98 -3.21
C LEU A 293 5.49 -19.69 -3.31
N PRO A 294 5.39 -20.97 -2.87
CA PRO A 294 4.23 -21.82 -3.12
C PRO A 294 2.91 -21.24 -2.62
N ASN A 295 2.90 -20.55 -1.48
CA ASN A 295 1.67 -19.98 -0.91
C ASN A 295 1.17 -18.77 -1.69
N LEU A 296 2.02 -18.10 -2.47
CA LEU A 296 1.63 -16.95 -3.30
C LEU A 296 1.31 -17.34 -4.74
N ARG A 297 1.78 -18.52 -5.19
CA ARG A 297 1.66 -18.98 -6.59
C ARG A 297 0.23 -18.99 -7.13
N GLY A 298 -0.76 -19.35 -6.29
CA GLY A 298 -2.16 -19.43 -6.68
C GLY A 298 -2.93 -18.11 -6.63
N ILE A 299 -2.29 -17.02 -6.18
CA ILE A 299 -2.96 -15.75 -5.90
C ILE A 299 -2.68 -14.77 -7.06
N ARG A 300 -3.74 -14.42 -7.79
CA ARG A 300 -3.63 -13.43 -8.86
C ARG A 300 -3.17 -12.09 -8.30
N THR A 301 -2.12 -11.53 -8.88
CA THR A 301 -1.49 -10.30 -8.39
C THR A 301 -1.40 -9.23 -9.48
N LEU A 302 -1.71 -7.99 -9.11
CA LEU A 302 -1.48 -6.79 -9.93
C LEU A 302 -0.47 -5.89 -9.24
N VAL A 303 0.57 -5.49 -9.96
CA VAL A 303 1.43 -4.36 -9.59
C VAL A 303 1.04 -3.15 -10.42
N VAL A 304 0.89 -2.00 -9.77
CA VAL A 304 0.53 -0.73 -10.42
C VAL A 304 1.60 0.30 -10.16
N THR A 305 2.15 0.89 -11.22
CA THR A 305 3.19 1.90 -11.16
C THR A 305 2.75 3.17 -11.86
N ALA A 306 2.81 4.29 -11.15
CA ALA A 306 2.47 5.59 -11.67
C ALA A 306 3.57 6.14 -12.61
N GLU A 307 3.17 7.03 -13.52
CA GLU A 307 4.06 7.55 -14.56
C GLU A 307 5.24 8.34 -13.97
N ALA A 308 4.97 9.23 -13.02
CA ALA A 308 5.93 10.19 -12.50
C ALA A 308 6.48 9.81 -11.12
N SER A 309 6.28 8.58 -10.66
CA SER A 309 6.76 8.09 -9.37
C SER A 309 8.22 7.65 -9.39
N PHE A 310 8.89 7.73 -8.24
CA PHE A 310 10.25 7.20 -8.05
C PHE A 310 10.30 5.66 -8.14
N HIS A 311 9.15 5.01 -8.14
CA HIS A 311 9.00 3.57 -8.39
C HIS A 311 9.12 3.19 -9.86
N ARG A 312 8.93 4.15 -10.78
CA ARG A 312 8.98 3.94 -12.24
C ARG A 312 10.22 3.18 -12.71
N PRO A 313 11.44 3.47 -12.21
CA PRO A 313 12.65 2.75 -12.66
C PRO A 313 12.81 1.34 -12.08
N THR A 314 12.07 0.96 -11.02
CA THR A 314 12.40 -0.22 -10.21
C THR A 314 11.26 -1.23 -10.00
N ASP A 315 9.99 -0.87 -10.16
CA ASP A 315 8.88 -1.80 -9.86
C ASP A 315 8.89 -3.06 -10.74
N TRP A 316 9.42 -2.97 -11.96
CA TRP A 316 9.63 -4.13 -12.82
C TRP A 316 10.52 -5.21 -12.16
N CYS A 317 11.41 -4.84 -11.23
CA CYS A 317 12.21 -5.79 -10.46
C CYS A 317 11.37 -6.63 -9.51
N VAL A 318 10.37 -6.02 -8.87
CA VAL A 318 9.44 -6.73 -8.01
C VAL A 318 8.66 -7.73 -8.85
N VAL A 319 8.12 -7.30 -9.99
CA VAL A 319 7.40 -8.17 -10.94
C VAL A 319 8.29 -9.32 -11.39
N ARG A 320 9.52 -9.03 -11.85
CA ARG A 320 10.44 -10.06 -12.32
C ARG A 320 10.79 -11.09 -11.24
N TYR A 321 11.01 -10.64 -10.02
CA TYR A 321 11.28 -11.53 -8.88
C TYR A 321 10.08 -12.43 -8.57
N MET A 322 8.87 -11.86 -8.60
CA MET A 322 7.64 -12.61 -8.37
C MET A 322 7.40 -13.67 -9.45
N GLU A 323 7.65 -13.34 -10.73
CA GLU A 323 7.61 -14.30 -11.83
C GLU A 323 8.61 -15.45 -11.62
N GLN A 324 9.85 -15.15 -11.24
CA GLN A 324 10.86 -16.17 -10.91
C GLN A 324 10.43 -17.06 -9.74
N ALA A 325 9.73 -16.49 -8.77
CA ALA A 325 9.17 -17.21 -7.63
C ALA A 325 7.87 -17.96 -7.94
N GLY A 326 7.43 -17.98 -9.21
CA GLY A 326 6.29 -18.75 -9.68
C GLY A 326 4.93 -18.08 -9.49
N ILE A 327 4.89 -16.77 -9.24
CA ILE A 327 3.66 -16.01 -9.04
C ILE A 327 3.18 -15.43 -10.38
N SER A 328 1.89 -15.54 -10.68
CA SER A 328 1.31 -14.85 -11.84
C SER A 328 1.03 -13.39 -11.49
N VAL A 329 1.79 -12.49 -12.09
CA VAL A 329 1.73 -11.04 -11.84
C VAL A 329 1.41 -10.30 -13.14
N ASP A 330 0.38 -9.47 -13.09
CA ASP A 330 0.14 -8.43 -14.10
C ASP A 330 0.85 -7.14 -13.65
N HIS A 331 1.45 -6.41 -14.59
CA HIS A 331 2.07 -5.11 -14.31
C HIS A 331 1.41 -4.03 -15.15
N VAL A 332 0.73 -3.09 -14.47
CA VAL A 332 0.14 -1.92 -15.11
C VAL A 332 1.00 -0.70 -14.83
N GLN A 333 1.56 -0.18 -15.91
CA GLN A 333 2.23 1.10 -15.96
C GLN A 333 1.22 2.16 -16.41
N LEU A 334 0.80 3.06 -15.52
CA LEU A 334 -0.34 3.96 -15.77
C LEU A 334 -0.17 4.82 -17.03
N GLY A 335 1.04 5.35 -17.25
CA GLY A 335 1.35 6.16 -18.43
C GLY A 335 1.15 5.38 -19.75
N ASP A 336 1.41 4.07 -19.74
CA ASP A 336 1.32 3.22 -20.93
C ASP A 336 -0.15 2.97 -21.34
N ILE A 337 -1.08 3.08 -20.39
CA ILE A 337 -2.53 2.98 -20.63
C ILE A 337 -3.22 4.35 -20.72
N GLY A 338 -2.44 5.43 -20.84
CA GLY A 338 -2.95 6.79 -21.04
C GLY A 338 -3.36 7.54 -19.76
N ILE A 339 -3.15 6.96 -18.58
CA ILE A 339 -3.37 7.65 -17.30
C ILE A 339 -2.05 8.35 -16.91
N ARG A 340 -2.02 9.67 -17.11
CA ARG A 340 -0.79 10.47 -17.11
C ARG A 340 -0.66 11.37 -15.88
N GLY A 341 0.58 11.59 -15.49
CA GLY A 341 0.99 12.63 -14.54
C GLY A 341 0.83 12.26 -13.07
N ASN A 342 0.58 11.00 -12.76
CA ASN A 342 0.45 10.52 -11.39
C ASN A 342 1.80 10.29 -10.70
N GLY A 343 1.90 10.65 -9.43
CA GLY A 343 3.03 10.37 -8.54
C GLY A 343 2.78 9.18 -7.61
N HIS A 344 3.58 9.07 -6.56
CA HIS A 344 3.49 7.95 -5.59
C HIS A 344 2.14 7.90 -4.88
N MET A 345 1.56 9.07 -4.62
CA MET A 345 0.29 9.21 -3.91
C MET A 345 -0.91 9.13 -4.86
N LEU A 346 -0.83 8.28 -5.89
CA LEU A 346 -1.79 8.15 -6.99
C LEU A 346 -3.26 8.04 -6.59
N PHE A 347 -3.56 7.51 -5.39
CA PHE A 347 -4.91 7.38 -4.86
C PHE A 347 -5.47 8.68 -4.22
N LEU A 348 -4.59 9.62 -3.85
CA LEU A 348 -4.93 10.94 -3.32
C LEU A 348 -4.97 12.04 -4.39
N GLU A 349 -4.58 11.72 -5.62
CA GLU A 349 -4.43 12.68 -6.70
C GLU A 349 -5.76 12.94 -7.45
N ARG A 350 -5.79 13.99 -8.28
CA ARG A 350 -7.02 14.51 -8.88
C ARG A 350 -7.79 13.46 -9.69
N ASN A 351 -7.09 12.71 -10.52
CA ASN A 351 -7.65 11.67 -11.39
C ASN A 351 -7.69 10.27 -10.74
N SER A 352 -7.60 10.17 -9.41
CA SER A 352 -7.47 8.85 -8.76
C SER A 352 -8.63 7.89 -8.98
N ASP A 353 -9.83 8.38 -9.31
CA ASP A 353 -10.99 7.54 -9.65
C ASP A 353 -10.82 6.83 -11.01
N GLU A 354 -10.07 7.41 -11.95
CA GLU A 354 -9.71 6.74 -13.21
C GLU A 354 -8.86 5.49 -12.94
N ILE A 355 -7.94 5.62 -11.99
CA ILE A 355 -7.10 4.51 -11.54
C ILE A 355 -7.94 3.48 -10.79
N ALA A 356 -8.78 3.91 -9.85
CA ALA A 356 -9.68 3.00 -9.14
C ALA A 356 -10.59 2.21 -10.09
N ALA A 357 -10.99 2.81 -11.22
CA ALA A 357 -11.72 2.12 -12.29
C ALA A 357 -10.89 1.05 -13.01
N VAL A 358 -9.59 1.27 -13.22
CA VAL A 358 -8.67 0.24 -13.74
C VAL A 358 -8.59 -0.93 -12.75
N LEU A 359 -8.37 -0.64 -11.46
CA LEU A 359 -8.27 -1.68 -10.44
C LEU A 359 -9.56 -2.49 -10.36
N ARG A 360 -10.71 -1.82 -10.30
CA ARG A 360 -12.03 -2.47 -10.26
C ARG A 360 -12.27 -3.36 -11.47
N ARG A 361 -11.94 -2.91 -12.68
CA ARG A 361 -12.08 -3.74 -13.89
C ARG A 361 -11.22 -5.00 -13.77
N TRP A 362 -9.96 -4.84 -13.36
CA TRP A 362 -9.06 -5.96 -13.16
C TRP A 362 -9.59 -6.94 -12.09
N MET A 363 -10.11 -6.44 -10.95
CA MET A 363 -10.71 -7.26 -9.89
C MET A 363 -11.92 -8.09 -10.39
N GLU A 364 -12.69 -7.54 -11.32
CA GLU A 364 -13.96 -8.12 -11.81
C GLU A 364 -13.77 -9.02 -13.05
N GLU A 365 -12.63 -8.93 -13.71
CA GLU A 365 -12.26 -9.81 -14.80
C GLU A 365 -12.13 -11.26 -14.31
N LYS A 366 -12.73 -12.19 -15.06
CA LYS A 366 -12.54 -13.62 -14.82
C LYS A 366 -11.11 -13.99 -15.15
N ASP A 367 -10.44 -14.67 -14.22
CA ASP A 367 -9.08 -15.14 -14.43
C ASP A 367 -9.05 -16.26 -15.47
N THR A 368 -8.93 -15.88 -16.74
CA THR A 368 -8.80 -16.82 -17.85
C THR A 368 -7.46 -17.55 -17.87
N LYS A 369 -6.45 -17.13 -17.10
CA LYS A 369 -5.11 -17.73 -17.10
C LYS A 369 -5.04 -18.88 -16.11
N LEU A 370 -5.49 -18.68 -14.87
CA LEU A 370 -5.63 -19.77 -13.88
C LEU A 370 -6.66 -20.82 -14.33
N ALA A 371 -7.75 -20.39 -14.97
CA ALA A 371 -8.75 -21.31 -15.53
C ALA A 371 -8.16 -22.19 -16.65
N LYS A 372 -7.23 -21.67 -17.45
CA LYS A 372 -6.53 -22.44 -18.50
C LYS A 372 -5.51 -23.40 -17.88
N GLU A 373 -4.70 -22.94 -16.93
CA GLU A 373 -3.72 -23.79 -16.25
C GLU A 373 -4.38 -24.94 -15.46
N ALA A 374 -5.53 -24.69 -14.85
CA ALA A 374 -6.34 -25.74 -14.21
C ALA A 374 -6.91 -26.74 -15.22
N GLN A 375 -7.42 -26.27 -16.36
CA GLN A 375 -7.91 -27.13 -17.45
C GLN A 375 -6.80 -27.94 -18.13
N GLU A 376 -5.58 -27.44 -18.18
CA GLU A 376 -4.43 -28.16 -18.74
C GLU A 376 -3.97 -29.27 -17.79
N LYS A 377 -3.93 -28.99 -16.47
CA LYS A 377 -3.61 -30.02 -15.46
C LYS A 377 -4.67 -31.13 -15.37
N GLU A 378 -5.95 -30.83 -15.57
CA GLU A 378 -7.01 -31.85 -15.65
C GLU A 378 -6.94 -32.71 -16.91
N LYS A 379 -6.22 -32.29 -17.95
CA LYS A 379 -6.00 -33.08 -19.17
C LYS A 379 -4.74 -33.97 -19.12
N GLU A 380 -3.87 -33.74 -18.13
CA GLU A 380 -2.65 -34.52 -17.89
C GLU A 380 -2.84 -35.64 -16.84
N LEU A 381 -4.00 -35.68 -16.18
CA LEU A 381 -4.49 -36.76 -15.31
C LEU A 381 -5.48 -37.65 -16.07
#